data_AF-A0A9E5RUT2-F1
#
_entry.id   AF-A0A9E5RUT2-F1
#
_cell.length_a   1.000
_cell.length_b   1.000
_cell.length_c   1.000
_cell.angle_alpha   90.00
_cell.angle_beta   90.00
_cell.angle_gamma   90.00
#
_symmetry.space_group_name_H-M   'P 1'
#
loop_
_entity.id
_entity.type
_entity.pdbx_description
1 polymer ?
#
loop_
_entity_poly.entity_id
_entity_poly.type
_entity_poly.pdbx_seq_one_letter_code
_entity_poly.pdbx_strand_id
1 'polypeptide(L)'
;MVDQEPGLFGLKHSNRDFTQKEAWGKNCFNSSLPASLCSYLSSQNLENIYIKLNQNLRVEHSSISTKTFYGIDPDSEDLFYAFETQFTPQKC
;
A
#
# COMPACT_ATOMS: atom_id res chain seq x y z
N MET A 1 -1.57 0.36 -28.74
CA MET A 1 -1.64 0.80 -27.33
C MET A 1 -1.86 -0.47 -26.53
N VAL A 2 -1.00 -0.75 -25.55
CA VAL A 2 -1.25 -1.85 -24.61
C VAL A 2 -2.39 -1.37 -23.71
N ASP A 3 -3.51 -2.08 -23.69
CA ASP A 3 -4.59 -1.77 -22.77
C ASP A 3 -4.02 -1.79 -21.34
N GLN A 4 -4.13 -0.66 -20.65
CA GLN A 4 -3.72 -0.57 -19.26
C GLN A 4 -4.81 -1.27 -18.44
N GLU A 5 -4.47 -2.37 -17.79
CA GLU A 5 -5.38 -3.02 -16.85
C GLU A 5 -5.68 -2.08 -15.68
N PRO A 6 -6.93 -2.04 -15.18
CA PRO A 6 -7.27 -1.26 -14.00
C PRO A 6 -6.42 -1.67 -12.81
N GLY A 7 -5.77 -0.68 -12.18
CA GLY A 7 -4.85 -0.94 -11.09
C GLY A 7 -4.53 0.31 -10.28
N LEU A 8 -3.92 0.09 -9.13
CA LEU A 8 -3.35 1.15 -8.30
C LEU A 8 -1.83 1.20 -8.51
N PHE A 9 -1.28 2.40 -8.63
CA PHE A 9 0.14 2.62 -8.89
C PHE A 9 1.03 1.85 -7.91
N GLY A 10 2.02 1.12 -8.43
CA GLY A 10 3.01 0.36 -7.67
C GLY A 10 2.53 -0.99 -7.11
N LEU A 11 1.23 -1.26 -7.06
CA LEU A 11 0.69 -2.51 -6.52
C LEU A 11 0.71 -3.61 -7.60
N LYS A 12 1.90 -4.11 -7.93
CA LYS A 12 2.12 -5.14 -8.96
C LYS A 12 1.59 -6.51 -8.53
N HIS A 13 1.98 -6.96 -7.33
CA HIS A 13 1.61 -8.27 -6.79
C HIS A 13 0.80 -8.10 -5.51
N SER A 14 -0.44 -8.58 -5.50
CA SER A 14 -1.40 -8.30 -4.44
C SER A 14 -2.39 -9.46 -4.27
N ASN A 15 -2.89 -9.66 -3.05
CA ASN A 15 -4.01 -10.58 -2.81
C ASN A 15 -5.38 -9.98 -3.23
N ARG A 16 -5.40 -8.76 -3.78
CA ARG A 16 -6.57 -8.11 -4.36
C ARG A 16 -6.41 -7.98 -5.88
N ASP A 17 -7.46 -8.35 -6.60
CA ASP A 17 -7.57 -8.17 -8.04
C ASP A 17 -8.28 -6.86 -8.36
N PHE A 18 -7.52 -5.87 -8.85
CA PHE A 18 -8.03 -4.53 -9.19
C PHE A 18 -8.78 -4.47 -10.52
N THR A 19 -8.79 -5.55 -11.30
CA THR A 19 -9.68 -5.66 -12.46
C THR A 19 -11.13 -5.88 -12.04
N GLN A 20 -11.36 -6.33 -10.80
CA GLN A 20 -12.69 -6.59 -10.24
C GLN A 20 -13.25 -5.37 -9.50
N LYS A 21 -14.56 -5.13 -9.66
CA LYS A 21 -15.27 -3.99 -9.07
C LYS A 21 -15.18 -3.99 -7.53
N GLU A 22 -15.11 -5.16 -6.93
CA GLU A 22 -15.09 -5.38 -5.49
C GLU A 22 -13.84 -4.74 -4.85
N ALA A 23 -12.71 -4.70 -5.57
CA ALA A 23 -11.48 -4.05 -5.10
C ALA A 23 -11.61 -2.52 -5.00
N TRP A 24 -12.56 -1.93 -5.74
CA TRP A 24 -12.87 -0.49 -5.72
C TRP A 24 -13.96 -0.11 -4.71
N GLY A 25 -14.50 -1.10 -3.97
CA GLY A 25 -15.39 -0.83 -2.85
C GLY A 25 -14.69 -0.09 -1.71
N LYS A 26 -15.45 0.66 -0.91
CA LYS A 26 -14.97 1.50 0.20
C LYS A 26 -13.90 0.83 1.08
N ASN A 27 -14.11 -0.42 1.48
CA ASN A 27 -13.23 -1.11 2.43
C ASN A 27 -11.90 -1.51 1.78
N CYS A 28 -11.94 -2.03 0.56
CA CYS A 28 -10.75 -2.41 -0.18
C CYS A 28 -9.96 -1.16 -0.62
N PHE A 29 -10.62 -0.20 -1.26
CA PHE A 29 -9.97 0.99 -1.76
C PHE A 29 -9.28 1.80 -0.64
N ASN A 30 -9.93 2.00 0.51
CA ASN A 30 -9.36 2.79 1.60
C ASN A 30 -8.09 2.19 2.22
N SER A 31 -7.90 0.88 2.11
CA SER A 31 -6.67 0.22 2.58
C SER A 31 -5.63 0.09 1.47
N SER A 32 -6.03 -0.07 0.21
CA SER A 32 -5.09 -0.15 -0.92
C SER A 32 -4.53 1.20 -1.35
N LEU A 33 -5.32 2.27 -1.32
CA LEU A 33 -4.91 3.58 -1.81
C LEU A 33 -3.70 4.15 -1.06
N PRO A 34 -3.62 4.10 0.29
CA PRO A 34 -2.44 4.60 1.00
C PRO A 34 -1.16 3.85 0.60
N ALA A 35 -1.22 2.53 0.42
CA ALA A 35 -0.07 1.75 -0.05
C ALA A 35 0.38 2.18 -1.45
N SER A 36 -0.59 2.42 -2.35
CA SER A 36 -0.31 2.92 -3.70
C SER A 36 0.29 4.32 -3.68
N LEU A 37 -0.20 5.19 -2.81
CA LEU A 37 0.32 6.55 -2.65
C LEU A 37 1.77 6.55 -2.18
N CYS A 38 2.16 5.68 -1.24
CA CYS A 38 3.55 5.53 -0.83
C CYS A 38 4.47 5.16 -2.00
N SER A 39 4.00 4.27 -2.86
CA SER A 39 4.75 3.83 -4.05
C SER A 39 4.88 4.97 -5.06
N TYR A 40 3.79 5.71 -5.28
CA TYR A 40 3.78 6.90 -6.14
C TYR A 40 4.75 7.98 -5.65
N LEU A 41 4.72 8.32 -4.36
CA LEU A 41 5.66 9.29 -3.78
C LEU A 41 7.11 8.85 -3.98
N SER A 42 7.42 7.56 -3.79
CA SER A 42 8.76 7.04 -4.04
C SER A 42 9.21 7.23 -5.49
N SER A 43 8.33 6.98 -6.47
CA SER A 43 8.64 7.20 -7.90
C SER A 43 8.93 8.66 -8.23
N GLN A 44 8.43 9.59 -7.42
CA GLN A 44 8.64 11.03 -7.55
C GLN A 44 9.82 11.52 -6.68
N ASN A 45 10.59 10.62 -6.06
CA ASN A 45 11.64 10.94 -5.08
C ASN A 45 11.13 11.76 -3.88
N LEU A 46 9.89 11.50 -3.44
CA LEU A 46 9.26 12.13 -2.28
C LEU A 46 9.17 11.13 -1.12
N GLU A 47 9.33 11.65 0.11
CA GLU A 47 9.18 10.87 1.33
C GLU A 47 7.74 10.89 1.86
N ASN A 48 7.37 9.86 2.63
CA ASN A 48 6.08 9.79 3.32
C ASN A 48 6.13 10.58 4.62
N ILE A 49 4.99 11.14 5.03
CA ILE A 49 4.84 11.72 6.37
C ILE A 49 4.61 10.59 7.37
N TYR A 50 5.52 10.47 8.34
CA TYR A 50 5.47 9.51 9.42
C TYR A 50 5.06 10.19 10.73
N ILE A 51 3.85 9.86 11.19
CA ILE A 51 3.28 10.34 12.45
C ILE A 51 3.69 9.35 13.56
N LYS A 52 4.42 9.84 14.57
CA LYS A 52 4.90 9.01 15.69
C LYS A 52 4.75 9.74 17.02
N LEU A 53 4.86 8.98 18.12
CA LEU A 53 4.93 9.55 19.46
C LEU A 53 6.39 9.74 19.85
N ASN A 54 6.70 10.90 20.42
CA ASN A 54 8.01 11.14 21.00
C ASN A 54 8.13 10.57 22.43
N GLN A 55 9.30 10.75 23.04
CA GLN A 55 9.59 10.28 24.41
C GLN A 55 8.62 10.83 25.48
N ASN A 56 7.95 11.94 25.20
CA ASN A 56 6.98 12.58 26.07
C ASN A 56 5.52 12.24 25.70
N LEU A 57 5.29 11.22 24.86
CA LEU A 57 3.99 10.81 24.35
C LEU A 57 3.24 11.93 23.60
N ARG A 58 3.98 12.85 22.97
CA ARG A 58 3.40 13.88 22.09
C ARG A 58 3.54 13.45 20.64
N VAL A 59 2.50 13.76 19.86
CA VAL A 59 2.51 13.54 18.42
C VAL A 59 3.58 14.43 17.78
N GLU A 60 4.41 13.81 16.95
CA GLU A 60 5.35 14.51 16.09
C GLU A 60 5.26 13.96 14.66
N HIS A 61 5.56 14.84 13.70
CA HIS A 61 5.65 14.49 12.29
C HIS A 61 7.12 14.40 11.90
N SER A 62 7.47 13.31 11.24
CA SER A 62 8.77 13.13 10.60
C SER A 62 8.56 12.64 9.18
N SER A 63 9.63 12.48 8.41
CA SER A 63 9.57 11.84 7.10
C SER A 63 10.19 10.45 7.14
N ILE A 64 9.74 9.56 6.24
CA ILE A 64 10.31 8.23 6.04
C ILE A 64 10.25 7.86 4.55
N SER A 65 11.36 7.37 4.01
CA SER A 65 11.36 6.84 2.64
C SER A 65 10.48 5.59 2.53
N THR A 66 9.82 5.40 1.38
CA THR A 66 9.00 4.20 1.14
C THR A 66 9.83 2.92 1.22
N LYS A 67 11.06 2.94 0.70
CA LYS A 67 12.00 1.82 0.77
C LYS A 67 12.35 1.42 2.20
N THR A 68 12.62 2.39 3.07
CA THR A 68 12.87 2.14 4.49
C THR A 68 11.62 1.60 5.17
N PHE A 69 10.44 2.14 4.86
CA PHE A 69 9.18 1.70 5.44
C PHE A 69 8.81 0.27 5.04
N TYR A 70 8.99 -0.10 3.76
CA TYR A 70 8.71 -1.44 3.26
C TYR A 70 9.80 -2.46 3.63
N GLY A 71 11.03 -2.01 3.86
CA GLY A 71 12.20 -2.87 4.02
C GLY A 71 12.71 -3.47 2.70
N ILE A 72 12.09 -3.10 1.57
CA ILE A 72 12.47 -3.50 0.21
C ILE A 72 12.20 -2.32 -0.74
N ASP A 73 12.84 -2.35 -1.91
CA ASP A 73 12.55 -1.38 -2.96
C ASP A 73 11.07 -1.42 -3.38
N PRO A 74 10.33 -0.29 -3.41
CA PRO A 74 8.92 -0.28 -3.80
C PRO A 74 8.67 -0.71 -5.25
N ASP A 75 9.67 -0.63 -6.12
CA ASP A 75 9.56 -1.12 -7.50
C ASP A 75 9.98 -2.59 -7.67
N SER A 76 10.37 -3.27 -6.59
CA SER A 76 10.82 -4.66 -6.60
C SER A 76 9.71 -5.63 -7.07
N GLU A 77 10.09 -6.62 -7.86
CA GLU A 77 9.20 -7.72 -8.25
C GLU A 77 8.95 -8.71 -7.10
N ASP A 78 9.77 -8.69 -6.04
CA ASP A 78 9.60 -9.53 -4.85
C ASP A 78 8.65 -8.92 -3.81
N LEU A 79 8.12 -7.72 -4.07
CA LEU A 79 7.19 -7.04 -3.16
C LEU A 79 5.75 -7.53 -3.38
N PHE A 80 5.13 -8.04 -2.31
CA PHE A 80 3.73 -8.51 -2.31
C PHE A 80 2.88 -7.75 -1.29
N TYR A 81 1.74 -7.20 -1.74
CA TYR A 81 0.78 -6.50 -0.89
C TYR A 81 -0.31 -7.46 -0.39
N ALA A 82 -0.20 -7.88 0.87
CA ALA A 82 -1.18 -8.71 1.55
C ALA A 82 -2.15 -7.86 2.38
N PHE A 83 -3.29 -7.49 1.80
CA PHE A 83 -4.34 -6.76 2.50
C PHE A 83 -5.25 -7.68 3.32
N GLU A 84 -6.05 -7.08 4.20
CA GLU A 84 -7.05 -7.81 4.98
C GLU A 84 -7.99 -8.64 4.09
N THR A 85 -8.14 -9.92 4.45
CA THR A 85 -9.12 -10.84 3.85
C THR A 85 -10.23 -11.12 4.85
N GLN A 86 -11.44 -11.36 4.36
CA GLN A 86 -12.54 -11.78 5.23
C GLN A 86 -12.18 -13.09 5.93
N PHE A 87 -12.20 -13.10 7.27
CA PHE A 87 -12.05 -14.31 8.03
C PHE A 87 -13.21 -15.26 7.72
N THR A 88 -12.92 -16.36 7.04
CA THR A 88 -13.85 -17.47 6.88
C THR A 88 -13.42 -18.54 7.88
N PRO A 89 -14.18 -18.81 8.94
CA PRO A 89 -13.87 -19.92 9.83
C PRO A 89 -13.88 -21.19 8.98
N GLN A 90 -12.74 -21.88 8.89
CA GLN A 90 -12.66 -23.18 8.24
C GLN A 90 -13.61 -24.11 8.96
N LYS A 91 -14.67 -24.55 8.28
CA LYS A 91 -15.44 -25.70 8.75
C LYS A 91 -14.53 -26.91 8.58
N CYS A 92 -14.20 -27.58 9.68
CA CYS A 92 -13.51 -28.87 9.71
C CYS A 92 -14.19 -29.88 8.78
#